data_AF-A0A4Y8Z2F9-F1
#
_entry.id   AF-A0A4Y8Z2F9-F1
#
_cell.length_a   1.000
_cell.length_b   1.000
_cell.length_c   1.000
_cell.angle_alpha   90.00
_cell.angle_beta   90.00
_cell.angle_gamma   90.00
#
_symmetry.space_group_name_H-M   'P 1'
#
loop_
_entity.id
_entity.type
_entity.pdbx_description
1 polymer ?
#
loop_
_entity_poly.entity_id
_entity_poly.type
_entity_poly.pdbx_seq_one_letter_code
_entity_poly.pdbx_strand_id
1 'polypeptide(L)'
;MTRARVLRALHATQSSLEMRTRARELLALCARSKRGPTGQYGMMLRMTLAAFFNIRANSLNSLRLLFATLVIVSHSWPVAGFGGDPQFGDFKLGEFAVAAFFAISGYLITGSRLSNRALPYFRARILRIFPGYWVCLLVTACVAAPIAGLSRGGWDLADAAGYVYNNVFLVVRQWTIGGTLDGAPWPGAWNGPLWTLMYEFACYFLIAALFAVSRLRRGWVVLAVFAAFTVAGVMERLGLLPNNINLKNLFVLGTYFFAGAAVFMYRDRIPASSMLASAAAALTVTATAFHWGTTIAPLGIAYLCIWTSAQFPRLLVERIGDGSIDISYGMYVYGWVMQQLVIVAGLHNYGVLMLIAVSVIGTIPLAAISWFTVEKQALRFKRVGAHRRRNSATTTIDLTA
;
A
#
# COMPACT_ATOMS: atom_id res chain seq x y z
N MET A 1 48.56 -54.57 43.32
CA MET A 1 47.42 -54.31 42.41
C MET A 1 47.95 -54.11 41.00
N THR A 2 47.66 -55.03 40.07
CA THR A 2 48.28 -55.10 38.74
C THR A 2 47.83 -53.95 37.83
N ARG A 3 48.76 -53.40 37.03
CA ARG A 3 48.58 -52.30 36.05
C ARG A 3 47.32 -52.45 35.16
N ALA A 4 46.91 -53.69 34.89
CA ALA A 4 45.70 -54.04 34.13
C ALA A 4 44.37 -53.72 34.84
N ARG A 5 44.33 -53.63 36.17
CA ARG A 5 43.13 -53.22 36.93
C ARG A 5 42.96 -51.69 36.95
N VAL A 6 44.06 -50.95 36.98
CA VAL A 6 44.05 -49.47 36.93
C VAL A 6 43.65 -48.98 35.53
N LEU A 7 44.16 -49.59 34.46
CA LEU A 7 43.74 -49.25 33.09
C LEU A 7 42.27 -49.60 32.81
N ARG A 8 41.76 -50.71 33.37
CA ARG A 8 40.32 -51.04 33.29
C ARG A 8 39.46 -50.05 34.08
N ALA A 9 39.91 -49.62 35.25
CA ALA A 9 39.22 -48.60 36.05
C ALA A 9 39.23 -47.22 35.35
N LEU A 10 40.35 -46.84 34.72
CA LEU A 10 40.50 -45.61 33.93
C LEU A 10 39.66 -45.64 32.65
N HIS A 11 39.66 -46.74 31.88
CA HIS A 11 38.77 -46.90 30.73
C HIS A 11 37.28 -46.89 31.14
N ALA A 12 36.92 -47.48 32.28
CA ALA A 12 35.56 -47.44 32.81
C ALA A 12 35.15 -46.04 33.30
N THR A 13 36.08 -45.25 33.84
CA THR A 13 35.81 -43.85 34.21
C THR A 13 35.75 -42.94 32.99
N GLN A 14 36.58 -43.16 31.97
CA GLN A 14 36.58 -42.39 30.72
C GLN A 14 35.30 -42.64 29.91
N SER A 15 34.85 -43.89 29.81
CA SER A 15 33.56 -44.22 29.17
C SER A 15 32.37 -43.65 29.95
N SER A 16 32.47 -43.57 31.29
CA SER A 16 31.45 -42.91 32.12
C SER A 16 31.42 -41.40 31.92
N LEU A 17 32.57 -40.78 31.68
CA LEU A 17 32.68 -39.34 31.44
C LEU A 17 32.12 -39.01 30.05
N GLU A 18 32.50 -39.77 29.02
CA GLU A 18 31.95 -39.64 27.66
C GLU A 18 30.44 -39.92 27.62
N MET A 19 29.94 -40.92 28.37
CA MET A 19 28.50 -41.14 28.50
C MET A 19 27.81 -39.98 29.19
N ARG A 20 28.41 -39.37 30.22
CA ARG A 20 27.85 -38.19 30.90
C ARG A 20 27.87 -36.96 29.99
N THR A 21 28.89 -36.79 29.16
CA THR A 21 28.97 -35.70 28.18
C THR A 21 27.94 -35.89 27.07
N ARG A 22 27.83 -37.10 26.49
CA ARG A 22 26.78 -37.43 25.51
C ARG A 22 25.38 -37.37 26.10
N ALA A 23 25.18 -37.77 27.36
CA ALA A 23 23.91 -37.61 28.04
C ALA A 23 23.57 -36.14 28.28
N ARG A 24 24.56 -35.28 28.59
CA ARG A 24 24.36 -33.82 28.67
C ARG A 24 24.06 -33.20 27.31
N GLU A 25 24.72 -33.63 26.24
CA GLU A 25 24.42 -33.19 24.88
C GLU A 25 23.02 -33.64 24.42
N LEU A 26 22.66 -34.89 24.69
CA LEU A 26 21.32 -35.42 24.42
C LEU A 26 20.24 -34.74 25.29
N LEU A 27 20.53 -34.43 26.55
CA LEU A 27 19.64 -33.65 27.41
C LEU A 27 19.54 -32.19 26.95
N ALA A 28 20.61 -31.59 26.41
CA ALA A 28 20.59 -30.25 25.82
C ALA A 28 19.83 -30.23 24.48
N LEU A 29 19.95 -31.27 23.66
CA LEU A 29 19.18 -31.48 22.44
C LEU A 29 17.70 -31.74 22.76
N CYS A 30 17.41 -32.54 23.78
CA CYS A 30 16.06 -32.74 24.31
C CYS A 30 15.48 -31.48 24.95
N ALA A 31 16.30 -30.62 25.59
CA ALA A 31 15.86 -29.33 26.11
C ALA A 31 15.59 -28.31 24.98
N ARG A 32 16.33 -28.38 23.86
CA ARG A 32 16.01 -27.62 22.63
C ARG A 32 14.76 -28.16 21.93
N SER A 33 14.54 -29.47 21.96
CA SER A 33 13.35 -30.16 21.42
C SER A 33 12.08 -29.96 22.28
N LYS A 34 12.24 -29.81 23.60
CA LYS A 34 11.15 -29.43 24.54
C LYS A 34 10.63 -28.00 24.35
N ARG A 35 11.23 -27.20 23.45
CA ARG A 35 10.46 -26.13 22.80
C ARG A 35 9.49 -26.79 21.82
N GLY A 36 8.43 -27.36 22.38
CA GLY A 36 7.26 -27.74 21.59
C GLY A 36 6.72 -26.53 20.79
N PRO A 37 5.77 -26.73 19.88
CA PRO A 37 5.19 -25.65 19.08
C PRO A 37 4.78 -24.43 19.93
N THR A 38 4.37 -24.64 21.18
CA THR A 38 4.07 -23.61 22.20
C THR A 38 5.21 -22.63 22.49
N GLY A 39 6.48 -23.00 22.35
CA GLY A 39 7.63 -22.10 22.52
C GLY A 39 7.85 -21.13 21.36
N GLN A 40 7.50 -21.53 20.14
CA GLN A 40 7.45 -20.64 18.97
C GLN A 40 6.22 -19.71 19.04
N TYR A 41 5.06 -20.22 19.48
CA TYR A 41 3.88 -19.39 19.74
C TYR A 41 4.12 -18.35 20.86
N GLY A 42 4.82 -18.74 21.94
CA GLY A 42 5.21 -17.82 23.02
C GLY A 42 6.24 -16.77 22.61
N MET A 43 7.10 -17.07 21.63
CA MET A 43 8.06 -16.12 21.05
C MET A 43 7.38 -15.15 20.07
N MET A 44 6.41 -15.62 19.27
CA MET A 44 5.57 -14.76 18.42
C MET A 44 4.72 -13.79 19.25
N LEU A 45 4.22 -14.20 20.43
CA LEU A 45 3.47 -13.35 21.36
C LEU A 45 4.27 -12.13 21.90
N ARG A 46 5.60 -12.12 21.75
CA ARG A 46 6.48 -11.03 22.20
C ARG A 46 7.11 -10.22 21.07
N MET A 47 6.93 -10.63 19.81
CA MET A 47 7.46 -9.86 18.68
C MET A 47 6.63 -8.60 18.48
N THR A 48 7.30 -7.47 18.41
CA THR A 48 6.66 -6.19 18.03
C THR A 48 6.48 -6.15 16.52
N LEU A 49 5.56 -5.31 16.05
CA LEU A 49 5.32 -5.12 14.62
C LEU A 49 6.60 -4.67 13.90
N ALA A 50 7.45 -3.89 14.58
CA ALA A 50 8.77 -3.49 14.09
C ALA A 50 9.71 -4.68 13.81
N ALA A 51 9.77 -5.64 14.74
CA ALA A 51 10.61 -6.82 14.61
C ALA A 51 10.04 -7.82 13.59
N PHE A 52 8.72 -7.87 13.48
CA PHE A 52 8.00 -8.78 12.60
C PHE A 52 8.01 -8.32 11.13
N PHE A 53 7.92 -7.01 10.88
CA PHE A 53 7.87 -6.46 9.53
C PHE A 53 9.26 -6.37 8.89
N ASN A 54 9.52 -7.18 7.86
CA ASN A 54 10.75 -7.13 7.08
C ASN A 54 10.58 -6.35 5.77
N ILE A 55 11.33 -5.26 5.61
CA ILE A 55 11.31 -4.41 4.41
C ILE A 55 11.65 -5.18 3.12
N ARG A 56 12.47 -6.23 3.19
CA ARG A 56 12.87 -7.03 2.02
C ARG A 56 11.99 -8.25 1.79
N ALA A 57 11.21 -8.66 2.79
CA ALA A 57 10.38 -9.85 2.73
C ALA A 57 9.01 -9.50 3.31
N ASN A 58 8.16 -8.92 2.47
CA ASN A 58 6.78 -8.57 2.77
C ASN A 58 5.96 -8.58 1.47
N SER A 59 4.64 -8.62 1.59
CA SER A 59 3.71 -8.63 0.45
C SER A 59 2.93 -7.33 0.26
N LEU A 60 3.51 -6.17 0.60
CA LEU A 60 2.83 -4.89 0.43
C LEU A 60 2.47 -4.61 -1.04
N ASN A 61 3.31 -5.02 -1.99
CA ASN A 61 3.01 -4.84 -3.42
C ASN A 61 1.85 -5.75 -3.86
N SER A 62 1.80 -6.99 -3.37
CA SER A 62 0.64 -7.86 -3.58
C SER A 62 -0.65 -7.32 -2.98
N LEU A 63 -0.62 -6.79 -1.75
CA LEU A 63 -1.81 -6.18 -1.15
C LEU A 63 -2.27 -4.96 -1.94
N ARG A 64 -1.34 -4.10 -2.37
CA ARG A 64 -1.65 -2.96 -3.24
C ARG A 64 -2.23 -3.39 -4.57
N LEU A 65 -1.71 -4.47 -5.18
CA LEU A 65 -2.28 -5.03 -6.41
C LEU A 65 -3.71 -5.56 -6.16
N LEU A 66 -3.94 -6.27 -5.06
CA LEU A 66 -5.27 -6.73 -4.66
C LEU A 66 -6.22 -5.54 -4.53
N PHE A 67 -5.83 -4.48 -3.82
CA PHE A 67 -6.67 -3.30 -3.64
C PHE A 67 -6.94 -2.58 -4.97
N ALA A 68 -5.94 -2.45 -5.87
CA ALA A 68 -6.17 -1.89 -7.20
C ALA A 68 -7.21 -2.70 -8.00
N THR A 69 -7.14 -4.03 -7.93
CA THR A 69 -8.12 -4.92 -8.56
C THR A 69 -9.49 -4.78 -7.93
N LEU A 70 -9.59 -4.67 -6.59
CA LEU A 70 -10.87 -4.46 -5.90
C LEU A 70 -11.53 -3.13 -6.28
N VAL A 71 -10.74 -2.08 -6.56
CA VAL A 71 -11.25 -0.80 -7.09
C VAL A 71 -11.91 -1.01 -8.46
N ILE A 72 -11.25 -1.74 -9.38
CA ILE A 72 -11.83 -2.08 -10.69
C ILE A 72 -13.11 -2.89 -10.51
N VAL A 73 -13.09 -3.92 -9.67
CA VAL A 73 -14.26 -4.74 -9.38
C VAL A 73 -15.40 -3.86 -8.88
N SER A 74 -15.19 -3.07 -7.82
CA SER A 74 -16.22 -2.20 -7.24
C SER A 74 -16.87 -1.29 -8.28
N HIS A 75 -16.05 -0.60 -9.06
CA HIS A 75 -16.52 0.39 -10.02
C HIS A 75 -17.20 -0.21 -11.26
N SER A 76 -17.09 -1.53 -11.48
CA SER A 76 -17.76 -2.19 -12.60
C SER A 76 -19.29 -2.10 -12.53
N TRP A 77 -19.86 -1.93 -11.33
CA TRP A 77 -21.30 -1.72 -11.17
C TRP A 77 -21.75 -0.33 -11.62
N PRO A 78 -21.29 0.78 -11.00
CA PRO A 78 -21.77 2.12 -11.35
C PRO A 78 -21.37 2.52 -12.77
N VAL A 79 -20.16 2.19 -13.22
CA VAL A 79 -19.67 2.65 -14.53
C VAL A 79 -20.49 2.09 -15.69
N ALA A 80 -21.06 0.89 -15.54
CA ALA A 80 -21.90 0.24 -16.54
C ALA A 80 -23.41 0.33 -16.24
N GLY A 81 -23.82 1.06 -15.20
CA GLY A 81 -25.23 1.26 -14.87
C GLY A 81 -25.90 0.04 -14.22
N PHE A 82 -25.16 -0.92 -13.66
CA PHE A 82 -25.71 -2.08 -12.95
C PHE A 82 -26.15 -1.79 -11.51
N GLY A 83 -26.14 -0.52 -11.09
CA GLY A 83 -26.46 -0.07 -9.74
C GLY A 83 -25.26 0.55 -9.02
N GLY A 84 -25.36 0.71 -7.70
CA GLY A 84 -24.27 1.24 -6.88
C GLY A 84 -23.11 0.25 -6.74
N ASP A 85 -21.97 0.75 -6.26
CA ASP A 85 -20.82 -0.09 -5.90
C ASP A 85 -21.24 -1.22 -4.92
N PRO A 86 -20.64 -2.42 -5.02
CA PRO A 86 -20.74 -3.44 -3.98
C PRO A 86 -20.36 -2.85 -2.63
N GLN A 87 -21.23 -3.02 -1.63
CA GLN A 87 -21.06 -2.43 -0.31
C GLN A 87 -21.37 -3.45 0.79
N PHE A 88 -20.67 -3.30 1.91
CA PHE A 88 -20.96 -3.98 3.16
C PHE A 88 -21.12 -2.91 4.24
N GLY A 89 -22.29 -2.82 4.86
CA GLY A 89 -22.58 -1.78 5.85
C GLY A 89 -22.44 -0.37 5.28
N ASP A 90 -21.59 0.47 5.89
CA ASP A 90 -21.26 1.83 5.42
C ASP A 90 -20.01 1.91 4.53
N PHE A 91 -19.44 0.77 4.11
CA PHE A 91 -18.22 0.72 3.31
C PHE A 91 -18.49 0.15 1.91
N LYS A 92 -18.24 0.95 0.87
CA LYS A 92 -18.13 0.42 -0.49
C LYS A 92 -16.82 -0.34 -0.65
N LEU A 93 -16.81 -1.35 -1.50
CA LEU A 93 -15.64 -2.18 -1.76
C LEU A 93 -14.45 -1.35 -2.28
N GLY A 94 -14.70 -0.42 -3.21
CA GLY A 94 -13.70 0.51 -3.73
C GLY A 94 -13.20 1.48 -2.67
N GLU A 95 -14.09 2.00 -1.80
CA GLU A 95 -13.72 2.87 -0.69
C GLU A 95 -12.83 2.15 0.33
N PHE A 96 -13.14 0.89 0.65
CA PHE A 96 -12.29 0.06 1.50
C PHE A 96 -10.90 -0.14 0.90
N ALA A 97 -10.82 -0.43 -0.40
CA ALA A 97 -9.55 -0.59 -1.09
C ALA A 97 -8.72 0.71 -1.08
N VAL A 98 -9.34 1.86 -1.33
CA VAL A 98 -8.68 3.18 -1.25
C VAL A 98 -8.25 3.51 0.18
N ALA A 99 -9.09 3.22 1.17
CA ALA A 99 -8.75 3.37 2.59
C ALA A 99 -7.52 2.55 2.97
N ALA A 100 -7.42 1.31 2.49
CA ALA A 100 -6.26 0.46 2.70
C ALA A 100 -4.99 0.99 1.99
N PHE A 101 -5.12 1.55 0.78
CA PHE A 101 -4.02 2.26 0.12
C PHE A 101 -3.50 3.42 0.98
N PHE A 102 -4.41 4.27 1.48
CA PHE A 102 -4.04 5.40 2.32
C PHE A 102 -3.38 4.94 3.63
N ALA A 103 -3.88 3.88 4.25
CA ALA A 103 -3.28 3.31 5.46
C ALA A 103 -1.85 2.76 5.21
N ILE A 104 -1.64 2.01 4.12
CA ILE A 104 -0.30 1.53 3.73
C ILE A 104 0.62 2.72 3.44
N SER A 105 0.14 3.70 2.67
CA SER A 105 0.90 4.91 2.35
C SER A 105 1.28 5.67 3.63
N GLY A 106 0.36 5.87 4.56
CA GLY A 106 0.63 6.49 5.86
C GLY A 106 1.79 5.86 6.61
N TYR A 107 1.82 4.52 6.67
CA TYR A 107 2.90 3.77 7.30
C TYR A 107 4.25 3.98 6.59
N LEU A 108 4.28 3.76 5.27
CA LEU A 108 5.51 3.84 4.46
C LEU A 108 6.07 5.26 4.34
N ILE A 109 5.21 6.25 4.20
CA ILE A 109 5.57 7.64 3.99
C ILE A 109 6.12 8.27 5.26
N THR A 110 5.54 7.94 6.42
CA THR A 110 6.06 8.34 7.73
C THR A 110 7.49 7.84 7.92
N GLY A 111 7.75 6.55 7.65
CA GLY A 111 9.10 5.99 7.68
C GLY A 111 10.04 6.60 6.65
N SER A 112 9.55 6.84 5.42
CA SER A 112 10.33 7.49 4.37
C SER A 112 10.77 8.91 4.78
N ARG A 113 9.91 9.68 5.45
CA ARG A 113 10.22 11.05 5.87
C ARG A 113 11.16 11.11 7.07
N LEU A 114 11.05 10.17 8.01
CA LEU A 114 11.96 10.11 9.16
C LEU A 114 13.39 9.71 8.76
N SER A 115 13.53 8.85 7.75
CA SER A 115 14.83 8.40 7.25
C SER A 115 15.47 9.33 6.21
N ASN A 116 14.79 10.38 5.75
CA ASN A 116 15.28 11.26 4.68
C ASN A 116 15.03 12.75 4.95
N ARG A 117 15.86 13.62 4.36
CA ARG A 117 15.57 15.06 4.28
C ARG A 117 14.41 15.33 3.32
N ALA A 118 13.84 16.54 3.36
CA ALA A 118 12.66 16.92 2.57
C ALA A 118 12.85 16.73 1.05
N LEU A 119 13.98 17.16 0.49
CA LEU A 119 14.21 17.08 -0.97
C LEU A 119 14.27 15.63 -1.49
N PRO A 120 15.10 14.70 -0.94
CA PRO A 120 15.07 13.30 -1.34
C PRO A 120 13.71 12.62 -1.11
N TYR A 121 12.99 13.05 -0.06
CA TYR A 121 11.64 12.58 0.22
C TYR A 121 10.67 12.96 -0.90
N PHE A 122 10.55 14.24 -1.25
CA PHE A 122 9.64 14.69 -2.31
C PHE A 122 10.03 14.15 -3.67
N ARG A 123 11.33 14.10 -3.99
CA ARG A 123 11.83 13.49 -5.23
C ARG A 123 11.34 12.05 -5.38
N ALA A 124 11.41 11.26 -4.32
CA ALA A 124 10.94 9.87 -4.34
C ALA A 124 9.42 9.75 -4.54
N ARG A 125 8.63 10.75 -4.09
CA ARG A 125 7.18 10.77 -4.26
C ARG A 125 6.77 11.25 -5.65
N ILE A 126 7.41 12.31 -6.13
CA ILE A 126 7.17 12.85 -7.47
C ILE A 126 7.45 11.77 -8.52
N LEU A 127 8.62 11.12 -8.45
CA LEU A 127 8.99 10.03 -9.37
C LEU A 127 8.09 8.79 -9.25
N ARG A 128 7.34 8.64 -8.15
CA ARG A 128 6.44 7.50 -7.94
C ARG A 128 5.05 7.72 -8.55
N ILE A 129 4.58 8.97 -8.61
CA ILE A 129 3.20 9.30 -9.01
C ILE A 129 3.19 9.96 -10.39
N PHE A 130 3.87 11.09 -10.55
CA PHE A 130 3.69 11.97 -11.71
C PHE A 130 4.02 11.33 -13.07
N PRO A 131 5.12 10.58 -13.25
CA PRO A 131 5.43 10.00 -14.56
C PRO A 131 4.34 9.07 -15.08
N GLY A 132 3.88 8.12 -14.25
CA GLY A 132 2.80 7.20 -14.63
C GLY A 132 1.46 7.92 -14.80
N TYR A 133 1.18 8.91 -13.95
CA TYR A 133 0.00 9.76 -14.06
C TYR A 133 -0.06 10.52 -15.40
N TRP A 134 1.02 11.21 -15.78
CA TRP A 134 1.07 11.97 -17.03
C TRP A 134 0.92 11.09 -18.26
N VAL A 135 1.59 9.93 -18.27
CA VAL A 135 1.43 8.97 -19.36
C VAL A 135 0.00 8.44 -19.41
N CYS A 136 -0.64 8.19 -18.27
CA CYS A 136 -2.05 7.81 -18.23
C CYS A 136 -2.96 8.90 -18.84
N LEU A 137 -2.75 10.18 -18.49
CA LEU A 137 -3.50 11.30 -19.10
C LEU A 137 -3.32 11.34 -20.62
N LEU A 138 -2.10 11.18 -21.11
CA LEU A 138 -1.79 11.15 -22.54
C LEU A 138 -2.43 9.94 -23.24
N VAL A 139 -2.38 8.75 -22.64
CA VAL A 139 -3.04 7.55 -23.19
C VAL A 139 -4.55 7.76 -23.23
N THR A 140 -5.15 8.33 -22.19
CA THR A 140 -6.58 8.64 -22.19
C THR A 140 -6.92 9.63 -23.31
N ALA A 141 -6.17 10.73 -23.43
CA ALA A 141 -6.48 11.82 -24.36
C ALA A 141 -6.16 11.50 -25.83
N CYS A 142 -5.08 10.77 -26.08
CA CYS A 142 -4.53 10.52 -27.42
C CYS A 142 -4.79 9.10 -27.94
N VAL A 143 -5.29 8.19 -27.11
CA VAL A 143 -5.60 6.81 -27.53
C VAL A 143 -7.03 6.43 -27.18
N ALA A 144 -7.39 6.43 -25.89
CA ALA A 144 -8.69 5.93 -25.46
C ALA A 144 -9.86 6.79 -25.96
N ALA A 145 -9.77 8.11 -25.81
CA ALA A 145 -10.79 9.04 -26.25
C ALA A 145 -10.97 9.09 -27.77
N PRO A 146 -9.91 9.11 -28.61
CA PRO A 146 -10.06 8.95 -30.05
C PRO A 146 -10.73 7.63 -30.44
N ILE A 147 -10.38 6.50 -29.82
CA ILE A 147 -11.01 5.20 -30.10
C ILE A 147 -12.53 5.27 -29.83
N ALA A 148 -12.95 5.92 -28.75
CA ALA A 148 -14.37 6.14 -28.49
C ALA A 148 -15.00 7.16 -29.45
N GLY A 149 -14.25 8.20 -29.83
CA GLY A 149 -14.67 9.16 -30.84
C GLY A 149 -14.92 8.55 -32.22
N LEU A 150 -14.19 7.49 -32.59
CA LEU A 150 -14.43 6.77 -33.85
C LEU A 150 -15.79 6.06 -33.87
N SER A 151 -16.28 5.58 -32.73
CA SER A 151 -17.56 4.88 -32.65
C SER A 151 -18.73 5.80 -32.28
N ARG A 152 -18.49 6.89 -31.55
CA ARG A 152 -19.53 7.76 -30.96
C ARG A 152 -19.48 9.21 -31.39
N GLY A 153 -18.40 9.64 -32.04
CA GLY A 153 -18.14 11.04 -32.35
C GLY A 153 -17.66 11.85 -31.15
N GLY A 154 -17.63 13.18 -31.31
CA GLY A 154 -17.38 14.12 -30.20
C GLY A 154 -15.93 14.21 -29.72
N TRP A 155 -14.96 13.57 -30.39
CA TRP A 155 -13.55 13.80 -30.10
C TRP A 155 -13.05 15.07 -30.79
N ASP A 156 -12.34 15.90 -30.02
CA ASP A 156 -11.66 17.10 -30.52
C ASP A 156 -10.28 17.25 -29.86
N LEU A 157 -9.34 17.83 -30.61
CA LEU A 157 -7.95 18.00 -30.17
C LEU A 157 -7.83 19.05 -29.05
N ALA A 158 -8.61 20.13 -29.08
CA ALA A 158 -8.56 21.17 -28.05
C ALA A 158 -9.05 20.63 -26.71
N ASP A 159 -10.13 19.84 -26.72
CA ASP A 159 -10.62 19.17 -25.51
C ASP A 159 -9.65 18.11 -24.98
N ALA A 160 -9.01 17.33 -25.87
CA ALA A 160 -8.01 16.34 -25.49
C ALA A 160 -6.77 17.01 -24.87
N ALA A 161 -6.29 18.12 -25.46
CA ALA A 161 -5.19 18.92 -24.92
C ALA A 161 -5.58 19.57 -23.58
N GLY A 162 -6.81 20.09 -23.49
CA GLY A 162 -7.41 20.63 -22.27
C GLY A 162 -7.41 19.60 -21.15
N TYR A 163 -7.81 18.35 -21.42
CA TYR A 163 -7.85 17.29 -20.43
C TYR A 163 -6.48 17.02 -19.81
N VAL A 164 -5.42 17.02 -20.63
CA VAL A 164 -4.04 16.85 -20.13
C VAL A 164 -3.60 18.09 -19.32
N TYR A 165 -3.80 19.29 -19.87
CA TYR A 165 -3.36 20.54 -19.25
C TYR A 165 -4.05 20.80 -17.91
N ASN A 166 -5.38 20.69 -17.86
CA ASN A 166 -6.20 21.00 -16.70
C ASN A 166 -5.98 20.02 -15.54
N ASN A 167 -5.52 18.81 -15.82
CA ASN A 167 -5.33 17.75 -14.83
C ASN A 167 -3.85 17.52 -14.45
N VAL A 168 -2.88 18.20 -15.08
CA VAL A 168 -1.44 17.90 -14.95
C VAL A 168 -0.90 17.86 -13.50
N PHE A 169 -1.55 18.58 -12.57
CA PHE A 169 -1.18 18.71 -11.16
C PHE A 169 -2.03 17.87 -10.18
N LEU A 170 -2.57 16.72 -10.61
CA LEU A 170 -3.38 15.77 -9.81
C LEU A 170 -4.75 16.29 -9.36
N VAL A 171 -5.02 17.60 -9.49
CA VAL A 171 -6.35 18.17 -9.27
C VAL A 171 -7.15 17.98 -10.54
N VAL A 172 -8.11 17.05 -10.52
CA VAL A 172 -8.96 16.76 -11.67
C VAL A 172 -9.95 17.91 -11.85
N ARG A 173 -9.73 18.73 -12.89
CA ARG A 173 -10.56 19.88 -13.24
C ARG A 173 -11.39 19.62 -14.49
N GLN A 174 -10.93 18.73 -15.35
CA GLN A 174 -11.65 18.32 -16.55
C GLN A 174 -11.85 16.81 -16.52
N TRP A 175 -13.10 16.37 -16.54
CA TRP A 175 -13.45 14.95 -16.39
C TRP A 175 -13.71 14.26 -17.73
N THR A 176 -14.12 15.01 -18.75
CA THR A 176 -14.51 14.52 -20.07
C THR A 176 -13.61 15.08 -21.17
N ILE A 177 -13.69 14.47 -22.36
CA ILE A 177 -13.01 14.92 -23.57
C ILE A 177 -14.08 14.99 -24.65
N GLY A 178 -14.60 16.19 -24.91
CA GLY A 178 -15.78 16.41 -25.75
C GLY A 178 -16.93 15.48 -25.40
N GLY A 179 -17.67 15.04 -26.42
CA GLY A 179 -18.79 14.09 -26.33
C GLY A 179 -18.39 12.63 -26.48
N THR A 180 -17.11 12.28 -26.33
CA THR A 180 -16.61 10.93 -26.65
C THR A 180 -17.22 9.79 -25.84
N LEU A 181 -17.82 10.09 -24.68
CA LEU A 181 -18.52 9.13 -23.83
C LEU A 181 -20.04 9.27 -23.88
N ASP A 182 -20.58 10.12 -24.75
CA ASP A 182 -22.03 10.31 -24.86
C ASP A 182 -22.73 8.98 -25.16
N GLY A 183 -23.87 8.76 -24.51
CA GLY A 183 -24.61 7.50 -24.55
C GLY A 183 -23.98 6.35 -23.76
N ALA A 184 -22.85 6.52 -23.07
CA ALA A 184 -22.35 5.53 -22.10
C ALA A 184 -23.22 5.59 -20.83
N PRO A 185 -23.32 4.48 -20.06
CA PRO A 185 -23.99 4.53 -18.76
C PRO A 185 -23.36 5.55 -17.79
N TRP A 186 -22.04 5.79 -17.93
CA TRP A 186 -21.31 6.82 -17.18
C TRP A 186 -20.54 7.77 -18.11
N PRO A 187 -21.18 8.82 -18.65
CA PRO A 187 -20.54 9.72 -19.61
C PRO A 187 -19.65 10.78 -18.94
N GLY A 188 -19.86 11.05 -17.64
CA GLY A 188 -19.30 12.22 -16.95
C GLY A 188 -17.81 12.14 -16.58
N ALA A 189 -17.10 11.03 -16.83
CA ALA A 189 -15.69 10.91 -16.47
C ALA A 189 -14.93 9.84 -17.27
N TRP A 190 -13.80 10.22 -17.88
CA TRP A 190 -12.86 9.29 -18.49
C TRP A 190 -12.02 8.50 -17.49
N ASN A 191 -11.74 9.07 -16.31
CA ASN A 191 -10.97 8.40 -15.28
C ASN A 191 -11.40 8.88 -13.89
N GLY A 192 -12.40 8.21 -13.32
CA GLY A 192 -12.92 8.51 -11.98
C GLY A 192 -11.85 8.45 -10.88
N PRO A 193 -11.11 7.34 -10.72
CA PRO A 193 -10.23 7.13 -9.56
C PRO A 193 -9.10 8.16 -9.37
N LEU A 194 -8.73 8.95 -10.38
CA LEU A 194 -7.62 9.92 -10.26
C LEU A 194 -7.83 10.97 -9.16
N TRP A 195 -9.08 11.24 -8.77
CA TRP A 195 -9.40 12.26 -7.76
C TRP A 195 -8.72 12.01 -6.40
N THR A 196 -8.43 10.75 -6.05
CA THR A 196 -7.84 10.41 -4.75
C THR A 196 -6.37 10.83 -4.65
N LEU A 197 -5.66 10.92 -5.79
CA LEU A 197 -4.22 11.15 -5.83
C LEU A 197 -3.82 12.51 -5.27
N MET A 198 -4.66 13.55 -5.44
CA MET A 198 -4.38 14.85 -4.85
C MET A 198 -4.40 14.80 -3.32
N TYR A 199 -5.30 14.01 -2.72
CA TYR A 199 -5.37 13.83 -1.27
C TYR A 199 -4.19 13.02 -0.74
N GLU A 200 -3.75 12.01 -1.48
CA GLU A 200 -2.55 11.25 -1.14
C GLU A 200 -1.32 12.18 -1.13
N PHE A 201 -1.14 12.99 -2.19
CA PHE A 201 -0.03 13.93 -2.27
C PHE A 201 -0.12 15.05 -1.21
N ALA A 202 -1.33 15.52 -0.87
CA ALA A 202 -1.56 16.44 0.23
C ALA A 202 -1.10 15.85 1.58
N CYS A 203 -1.42 14.58 1.85
CA CYS A 203 -0.94 13.88 3.05
C CYS A 203 0.60 13.79 3.08
N TYR A 204 1.24 13.63 1.92
CA TYR A 204 2.70 13.64 1.84
C TYR A 204 3.28 15.00 2.24
N PHE A 205 2.65 16.10 1.83
CA PHE A 205 3.03 17.44 2.27
C PHE A 205 2.80 17.64 3.76
N LEU A 206 1.65 17.20 4.30
CA LEU A 206 1.34 17.33 5.73
C LEU A 206 2.39 16.63 6.60
N ILE A 207 2.77 15.38 6.28
CA ILE A 207 3.86 14.69 7.00
C ILE A 207 5.19 15.42 6.85
N ALA A 208 5.50 15.94 5.66
CA ALA A 208 6.75 16.66 5.44
C ALA A 208 6.84 17.94 6.26
N ALA A 209 5.74 18.70 6.33
CA ALA A 209 5.59 19.93 7.11
C ALA A 209 5.64 19.62 8.61
N LEU A 210 4.86 18.63 9.07
CA LEU A 210 4.83 18.21 10.47
C LEU A 210 6.24 17.83 10.94
N PHE A 211 6.97 17.05 10.15
CA PHE A 211 8.32 16.59 10.50
C PHE A 211 9.43 17.57 10.08
N ALA A 212 9.10 18.74 9.53
CA ALA A 212 10.09 19.82 9.34
C ALA A 212 10.59 20.30 10.71
N VAL A 213 9.69 20.44 11.68
CA VAL A 213 10.00 20.77 13.06
C VAL A 213 10.37 19.51 13.84
N SER A 214 11.61 19.41 14.32
CA SER A 214 12.11 18.21 15.03
C SER A 214 11.28 17.86 16.28
N ARG A 215 10.80 18.87 17.01
CA ARG A 215 9.97 18.69 18.21
C ARG A 215 8.63 18.00 17.93
N LEU A 216 8.11 18.11 16.70
CA LEU A 216 6.85 17.50 16.28
C LEU A 216 7.00 16.05 15.78
N ARG A 217 8.23 15.51 15.69
CA ARG A 217 8.49 14.11 15.30
C ARG A 217 8.23 13.12 16.43
N ARG A 218 7.08 13.24 17.10
CA ARG A 218 6.69 12.43 18.25
C ARG A 218 5.43 11.64 17.93
N GLY A 219 5.34 10.41 18.44
CA GLY A 219 4.19 9.54 18.17
C GLY A 219 2.86 10.17 18.62
N TRP A 220 2.86 10.84 19.77
CA TRP A 220 1.66 11.50 20.28
C TRP A 220 1.17 12.65 19.39
N VAL A 221 2.08 13.33 18.66
CA VAL A 221 1.69 14.39 17.71
C VAL A 221 0.96 13.76 16.52
N VAL A 222 1.48 12.65 15.98
CA VAL A 222 0.81 11.91 14.90
C VAL A 222 -0.54 11.36 15.36
N LEU A 223 -0.65 10.88 16.60
CA LEU A 223 -1.93 10.47 17.18
C LEU A 223 -2.89 11.64 17.36
N ALA A 224 -2.42 12.82 17.76
CA ALA A 224 -3.25 14.01 17.87
C ALA A 224 -3.77 14.46 16.50
N VAL A 225 -2.94 14.41 15.45
CA VAL A 225 -3.36 14.66 14.08
C VAL A 225 -4.37 13.62 13.61
N PHE A 226 -4.10 12.33 13.83
CA PHE A 226 -5.06 11.26 13.56
C PHE A 226 -6.41 11.52 14.25
N ALA A 227 -6.40 11.81 15.55
CA ALA A 227 -7.60 12.11 16.32
C ALA A 227 -8.34 13.35 15.78
N ALA A 228 -7.63 14.41 15.39
CA ALA A 228 -8.23 15.60 14.79
C ALA A 228 -8.94 15.28 13.46
N PHE A 229 -8.34 14.47 12.59
CA PHE A 229 -8.97 14.01 11.35
C PHE A 229 -10.19 13.12 11.63
N THR A 230 -10.10 12.19 12.60
CA THR A 230 -11.23 11.35 13.02
C THR A 230 -12.37 12.20 13.57
N VAL A 231 -12.10 13.16 14.44
CA VAL A 231 -13.11 14.07 15.01
C VAL A 231 -13.75 14.90 13.89
N ALA A 232 -12.96 15.45 12.96
CA ALA A 232 -13.50 16.18 11.81
C ALA A 232 -14.40 15.29 10.94
N GLY A 233 -14.02 14.03 10.70
CA GLY A 233 -14.84 13.06 9.98
C GLY A 233 -16.16 12.73 10.71
N VAL A 234 -16.12 12.59 12.04
CA VAL A 234 -17.33 12.41 12.86
C VAL A 234 -18.22 13.66 12.79
N MET A 235 -17.65 14.85 12.91
CA MET A 235 -18.40 16.11 12.81
C MET A 235 -19.04 16.28 11.42
N GLU A 236 -18.33 15.92 10.35
CA GLU A 236 -18.89 15.92 8.98
C GLU A 236 -20.07 14.96 8.88
N ARG A 237 -19.92 13.73 9.38
CA ARG A 237 -20.98 12.73 9.39
C ARG A 237 -22.21 13.16 10.18
N LEU A 238 -22.02 13.92 11.26
CA LEU A 238 -23.10 14.49 12.07
C LEU A 238 -23.71 15.77 11.46
N GLY A 239 -23.23 16.24 10.30
CA GLY A 239 -23.71 17.46 9.65
C GLY A 239 -23.27 18.74 10.35
N LEU A 240 -22.22 18.70 11.18
CA LEU A 240 -21.74 19.83 11.97
C LEU A 240 -20.68 20.69 11.25
N LEU A 241 -20.25 20.27 10.06
CA LEU A 241 -19.28 21.01 9.23
C LEU A 241 -19.95 21.53 7.95
N PRO A 242 -19.43 22.60 7.34
CA PRO A 242 -19.92 23.10 6.05
C PRO A 242 -19.91 21.99 4.99
N ASN A 243 -20.96 21.95 4.16
CA ASN A 243 -21.09 20.95 3.09
C ASN A 243 -20.06 21.20 1.97
N ASN A 244 -18.85 20.65 2.15
CA ASN A 244 -17.75 20.74 1.21
C ASN A 244 -17.16 19.34 0.96
N ILE A 245 -17.40 18.83 -0.24
CA ILE A 245 -16.97 17.48 -0.63
C ILE A 245 -15.45 17.28 -0.55
N ASN A 246 -14.66 18.33 -0.80
CA ASN A 246 -13.21 18.22 -0.74
C ASN A 246 -12.71 18.11 0.69
N LEU A 247 -13.31 18.87 1.63
CA LEU A 247 -12.99 18.75 3.05
C LEU A 247 -13.40 17.38 3.59
N LYS A 248 -14.61 16.91 3.23
CA LYS A 248 -15.07 15.56 3.57
C LYS A 248 -14.05 14.50 3.15
N ASN A 249 -13.68 14.51 1.87
CA ASN A 249 -12.74 13.54 1.31
C ASN A 249 -11.36 13.64 1.98
N LEU A 250 -10.88 14.86 2.26
CA LEU A 250 -9.62 15.07 2.98
C LEU A 250 -9.66 14.48 4.39
N PHE A 251 -10.74 14.69 5.14
CA PHE A 251 -10.86 14.18 6.51
C PHE A 251 -10.96 12.65 6.53
N VAL A 252 -11.78 12.06 5.68
CA VAL A 252 -11.94 10.60 5.60
C VAL A 252 -10.63 9.94 5.18
N LEU A 253 -10.08 10.32 4.02
CA LEU A 253 -8.85 9.71 3.51
C LEU A 253 -7.64 10.00 4.40
N GLY A 254 -7.56 11.22 4.94
CA GLY A 254 -6.53 11.62 5.90
C GLY A 254 -6.58 10.78 7.18
N THR A 255 -7.77 10.42 7.67
CA THR A 255 -7.93 9.55 8.85
C THR A 255 -7.25 8.20 8.63
N TYR A 256 -7.46 7.54 7.48
CA TYR A 256 -6.78 6.29 7.15
C TYR A 256 -5.27 6.43 7.01
N PHE A 257 -4.83 7.52 6.37
CA PHE A 257 -3.41 7.80 6.23
C PHE A 257 -2.73 8.01 7.59
N PHE A 258 -3.31 8.84 8.45
CA PHE A 258 -2.73 9.10 9.77
C PHE A 258 -2.88 7.91 10.72
N ALA A 259 -3.85 7.01 10.52
CA ALA A 259 -3.89 5.72 11.20
C ALA A 259 -2.65 4.87 10.85
N GLY A 260 -2.31 4.76 9.56
CA GLY A 260 -1.07 4.12 9.10
C GLY A 260 0.19 4.77 9.66
N ALA A 261 0.23 6.10 9.69
CA ALA A 261 1.33 6.86 10.29
C ALA A 261 1.46 6.60 11.80
N ALA A 262 0.34 6.53 12.53
CA ALA A 262 0.32 6.20 13.94
C ALA A 262 0.82 4.78 14.21
N VAL A 263 0.36 3.79 13.44
CA VAL A 263 0.87 2.41 13.50
C VAL A 263 2.39 2.40 13.26
N PHE A 264 2.90 3.19 12.31
CA PHE A 264 4.34 3.33 12.11
C PHE A 264 5.03 3.89 13.36
N MET A 265 4.54 5.00 13.93
CA MET A 265 5.18 5.63 15.10
C MET A 265 5.20 4.75 16.35
N TYR A 266 4.25 3.83 16.50
CA TYR A 266 4.12 2.93 17.64
C TYR A 266 4.49 1.47 17.33
N ARG A 267 5.05 1.18 16.14
CA ARG A 267 5.40 -0.18 15.69
C ARG A 267 6.30 -0.97 16.66
N ASP A 268 7.13 -0.29 17.45
CA ASP A 268 8.00 -0.89 18.47
C ASP A 268 7.26 -1.30 19.76
N ARG A 269 5.99 -0.90 19.91
CA ARG A 269 5.14 -1.22 21.07
C ARG A 269 3.93 -2.09 20.71
N ILE A 270 3.51 -2.07 19.45
CA ILE A 270 2.38 -2.87 18.97
C ILE A 270 2.84 -4.33 18.82
N PRO A 271 2.20 -5.31 19.48
CA PRO A 271 2.54 -6.72 19.32
C PRO A 271 2.07 -7.23 17.95
N ALA A 272 2.89 -8.05 17.29
CA ALA A 272 2.56 -8.76 16.06
C ALA A 272 1.80 -10.06 16.38
N SER A 273 0.58 -9.92 16.92
CA SER A 273 -0.23 -11.05 17.37
C SER A 273 -1.37 -11.36 16.38
N SER A 274 -1.53 -12.64 16.06
CA SER A 274 -2.69 -13.14 15.30
C SER A 274 -4.01 -12.89 16.06
N MET A 275 -4.00 -12.92 17.39
CA MET A 275 -5.16 -12.58 18.21
C MET A 275 -5.53 -11.11 18.06
N LEU A 276 -4.54 -10.21 18.06
CA LEU A 276 -4.80 -8.78 17.81
C LEU A 276 -5.28 -8.55 16.36
N ALA A 277 -4.79 -9.35 15.40
CA ALA A 277 -5.27 -9.30 14.02
C ALA A 277 -6.73 -9.74 13.92
N SER A 278 -7.08 -10.87 14.52
CA SER A 278 -8.47 -11.34 14.57
C SER A 278 -9.38 -10.35 15.30
N ALA A 279 -8.93 -9.74 16.40
CA ALA A 279 -9.70 -8.72 17.11
C ALA A 279 -9.88 -7.44 16.27
N ALA A 280 -8.83 -6.98 15.58
CA ALA A 280 -8.90 -5.84 14.67
C ALA A 280 -9.83 -6.10 13.47
N ALA A 281 -9.79 -7.33 12.92
CA ALA A 281 -10.69 -7.76 11.85
C ALA A 281 -12.14 -7.82 12.34
N ALA A 282 -12.38 -8.46 13.50
CA ALA A 282 -13.70 -8.54 14.10
C ALA A 282 -14.27 -7.14 14.37
N LEU A 283 -13.49 -6.23 14.98
CA LEU A 283 -13.90 -4.85 15.22
C LEU A 283 -14.20 -4.09 13.92
N THR A 284 -13.37 -4.27 12.89
CA THR A 284 -13.60 -3.63 11.59
C THR A 284 -14.90 -4.13 10.96
N VAL A 285 -15.12 -5.44 10.95
CA VAL A 285 -16.32 -6.06 10.37
C VAL A 285 -17.57 -5.68 11.15
N THR A 286 -17.55 -5.75 12.49
CA THR A 286 -18.70 -5.41 13.32
C THR A 286 -19.01 -3.92 13.25
N ALA A 287 -18.01 -3.04 13.36
CA ALA A 287 -18.23 -1.60 13.20
C ALA A 287 -18.85 -1.29 11.83
N THR A 288 -18.34 -1.90 10.76
CA THR A 288 -18.89 -1.74 9.41
C THR A 288 -20.32 -2.23 9.32
N ALA A 289 -20.64 -3.40 9.88
CA ALA A 289 -22.00 -3.93 9.92
C ALA A 289 -22.98 -3.00 10.66
N PHE A 290 -22.53 -2.30 11.69
CA PHE A 290 -23.29 -1.27 12.41
C PHE A 290 -23.19 0.13 11.78
N HIS A 291 -22.69 0.23 10.55
CA HIS A 291 -22.50 1.47 9.81
C HIS A 291 -21.52 2.47 10.44
N TRP A 292 -20.61 2.05 11.32
CA TRP A 292 -19.54 2.88 11.90
C TRP A 292 -18.15 2.48 11.39
N GLY A 293 -18.07 1.66 10.34
CA GLY A 293 -16.82 1.14 9.81
C GLY A 293 -15.89 2.26 9.34
N THR A 294 -16.45 3.23 8.62
CA THR A 294 -15.69 4.39 8.08
C THR A 294 -14.98 5.22 9.15
N THR A 295 -15.48 5.18 10.40
CA THR A 295 -14.92 5.93 11.53
C THR A 295 -13.99 5.08 12.40
N ILE A 296 -14.37 3.83 12.69
CA ILE A 296 -13.71 2.98 13.69
C ILE A 296 -12.61 2.09 13.06
N ALA A 297 -12.80 1.67 11.81
CA ALA A 297 -11.88 0.77 11.13
C ALA A 297 -10.46 1.32 10.79
N PRO A 298 -10.14 2.63 10.76
CA PRO A 298 -8.84 3.11 10.28
C PRO A 298 -7.61 2.45 10.90
N LEU A 299 -7.56 2.33 12.24
CA LEU A 299 -6.45 1.66 12.94
C LEU A 299 -6.46 0.15 12.69
N GLY A 300 -7.64 -0.46 12.64
CA GLY A 300 -7.81 -1.88 12.35
C GLY A 300 -7.29 -2.23 10.95
N ILE A 301 -7.72 -1.50 9.93
CA ILE A 301 -7.27 -1.65 8.54
C ILE A 301 -5.76 -1.43 8.42
N ALA A 302 -5.23 -0.37 9.04
CA ALA A 302 -3.78 -0.12 9.04
C ALA A 302 -2.99 -1.28 9.65
N TYR A 303 -3.39 -1.75 10.83
CA TYR A 303 -2.73 -2.89 11.47
C TYR A 303 -2.84 -4.17 10.64
N LEU A 304 -4.05 -4.49 10.13
CA LEU A 304 -4.30 -5.69 9.31
C LEU A 304 -3.47 -5.70 8.04
N CYS A 305 -3.32 -4.56 7.36
CA CYS A 305 -2.51 -4.46 6.16
C CYS A 305 -1.03 -4.77 6.46
N ILE A 306 -0.46 -4.15 7.49
CA ILE A 306 0.94 -4.35 7.85
C ILE A 306 1.18 -5.76 8.40
N TRP A 307 0.29 -6.26 9.25
CA TRP A 307 0.39 -7.60 9.83
C TRP A 307 0.27 -8.69 8.75
N THR A 308 -0.76 -8.62 7.89
CA THR A 308 -0.96 -9.57 6.79
C THR A 308 0.25 -9.57 5.84
N SER A 309 0.74 -8.36 5.53
CA SER A 309 1.90 -8.20 4.66
C SER A 309 3.17 -8.86 5.22
N ALA A 310 3.38 -8.79 6.53
CA ALA A 310 4.53 -9.38 7.20
C ALA A 310 4.37 -10.89 7.41
N GLN A 311 3.15 -11.35 7.70
CA GLN A 311 2.82 -12.76 7.92
C GLN A 311 2.95 -13.58 6.63
N PHE A 312 2.60 -13.00 5.48
CA PHE A 312 2.61 -13.69 4.19
C PHE A 312 3.52 -12.98 3.20
N PRO A 313 4.86 -13.05 3.35
CA PRO A 313 5.81 -12.25 2.55
C PRO A 313 5.93 -12.68 1.07
N ARG A 314 5.22 -13.72 0.64
CA ARG A 314 5.23 -14.26 -0.73
C ARG A 314 3.81 -14.60 -1.19
N LEU A 315 2.91 -13.63 -1.30
CA LEU A 315 1.51 -13.89 -1.70
C LEU A 315 1.35 -14.04 -3.21
N LEU A 316 1.63 -13.00 -4.00
CA LEU A 316 1.37 -12.98 -5.44
C LEU A 316 2.57 -12.46 -6.24
N VAL A 317 2.76 -11.15 -6.30
CA VAL A 317 3.77 -10.50 -7.15
C VAL A 317 5.18 -10.89 -6.71
N GLU A 318 5.37 -11.07 -5.41
CA GLU A 318 6.65 -11.50 -4.84
C GLU A 318 6.95 -13.00 -5.11
N ARG A 319 6.01 -13.76 -5.71
CA ARG A 319 6.29 -15.12 -6.22
C ARG A 319 6.77 -15.12 -7.67
N ILE A 320 6.45 -14.10 -8.45
CA ILE A 320 6.68 -14.03 -9.90
C ILE A 320 8.00 -13.28 -10.23
N GLY A 321 8.76 -12.88 -9.20
CA GLY A 321 10.07 -12.23 -9.34
C GLY A 321 10.75 -11.98 -8.00
N ASP A 322 11.74 -11.09 -7.95
CA ASP A 322 12.43 -10.67 -6.73
C ASP A 322 11.59 -9.74 -5.82
N GLY A 323 10.28 -9.64 -6.07
CA GLY A 323 9.37 -8.71 -5.39
C GLY A 323 9.56 -7.24 -5.80
N SER A 324 10.41 -6.94 -6.79
CA SER A 324 10.63 -5.56 -7.26
C SER A 324 9.56 -5.06 -8.23
N ILE A 325 8.73 -5.94 -8.79
CA ILE A 325 7.67 -5.57 -9.71
C ILE A 325 6.51 -4.93 -8.92
N ASP A 326 6.04 -3.75 -9.35
CA ASP A 326 4.93 -3.03 -8.74
C ASP A 326 3.99 -2.47 -9.81
N ILE A 327 3.16 -3.33 -10.40
CA ILE A 327 2.14 -2.92 -11.38
C ILE A 327 0.87 -2.35 -10.72
N SER A 328 0.80 -2.29 -9.38
CA SER A 328 -0.41 -1.91 -8.65
C SER A 328 -0.88 -0.48 -8.98
N TYR A 329 0.06 0.44 -9.20
CA TYR A 329 -0.27 1.81 -9.57
C TYR A 329 -0.82 1.89 -10.99
N GLY A 330 -0.20 1.20 -11.95
CA GLY A 330 -0.74 1.04 -13.30
C GLY A 330 -2.16 0.46 -13.28
N MET A 331 -2.40 -0.61 -12.52
CA MET A 331 -3.73 -1.19 -12.37
C MET A 331 -4.74 -0.17 -11.85
N TYR A 332 -4.34 0.66 -10.89
CA TYR A 332 -5.20 1.71 -10.33
C TYR A 332 -5.55 2.81 -11.35
N VAL A 333 -4.56 3.35 -12.07
CA VAL A 333 -4.79 4.50 -12.97
C VAL A 333 -5.38 4.11 -14.32
N TYR A 334 -5.08 2.91 -14.85
CA TYR A 334 -5.62 2.47 -16.14
C TYR A 334 -6.96 1.72 -16.03
N GLY A 335 -7.33 1.23 -14.84
CA GLY A 335 -8.51 0.39 -14.64
C GLY A 335 -9.81 1.00 -15.14
N TRP A 336 -10.11 2.25 -14.77
CA TRP A 336 -11.32 2.94 -15.21
C TRP A 336 -11.29 3.29 -16.70
N VAL A 337 -10.11 3.65 -17.23
CA VAL A 337 -9.93 3.92 -18.67
C VAL A 337 -10.25 2.65 -19.48
N MET A 338 -9.78 1.50 -19.02
CA MET A 338 -10.11 0.21 -19.64
C MET A 338 -11.61 -0.08 -19.53
N GLN A 339 -12.23 0.15 -18.36
CA GLN A 339 -13.69 -0.03 -18.21
C GLN A 339 -14.49 0.80 -19.21
N GLN A 340 -14.12 2.07 -19.42
CA GLN A 340 -14.77 2.92 -20.41
C GLN A 340 -14.60 2.38 -21.84
N LEU A 341 -13.41 1.90 -22.19
CA LEU A 341 -13.18 1.27 -23.51
C LEU A 341 -14.03 -0.01 -23.69
N VAL A 342 -14.13 -0.85 -22.66
CA VAL A 342 -14.97 -2.06 -22.66
C VAL A 342 -16.45 -1.70 -22.80
N ILE A 343 -16.89 -0.61 -22.17
CA ILE A 343 -18.25 -0.07 -22.30
C ILE A 343 -18.51 0.44 -23.71
N VAL A 344 -17.57 1.23 -24.27
CA VAL A 344 -17.66 1.76 -25.63
C VAL A 344 -17.74 0.62 -26.65
N ALA A 345 -17.01 -0.47 -26.43
CA ALA A 345 -17.09 -1.68 -27.24
C ALA A 345 -18.39 -2.49 -27.05
N GLY A 346 -19.30 -2.08 -26.15
CA GLY A 346 -20.57 -2.75 -25.90
C GLY A 346 -20.48 -4.05 -25.09
N LEU A 347 -19.29 -4.41 -24.59
CA LEU A 347 -19.08 -5.69 -23.89
C LEU A 347 -19.73 -5.73 -22.50
N HIS A 348 -20.07 -4.57 -21.93
CA HIS A 348 -20.86 -4.50 -20.70
C HIS A 348 -22.26 -5.13 -20.85
N ASN A 349 -22.82 -5.20 -22.07
CA ASN A 349 -24.13 -5.81 -22.31
C ASN A 349 -24.18 -7.33 -21.99
N TYR A 350 -23.02 -7.99 -21.89
CA TYR A 350 -22.92 -9.40 -21.49
C TYR A 350 -22.88 -9.60 -19.96
N GLY A 351 -23.10 -8.53 -19.19
CA GLY A 351 -23.21 -8.56 -17.73
C GLY A 351 -21.93 -8.15 -16.99
N VAL A 352 -22.09 -7.91 -15.69
CA VAL A 352 -21.02 -7.35 -14.83
C VAL A 352 -19.78 -8.24 -14.73
N LEU A 353 -19.94 -9.57 -14.78
CA LEU A 353 -18.81 -10.49 -14.71
C LEU A 353 -17.93 -10.40 -15.96
N MET A 354 -18.52 -10.23 -17.14
CA MET A 354 -17.78 -10.01 -18.38
C MET A 354 -16.99 -8.70 -18.29
N LEU A 355 -17.65 -7.62 -17.86
CA LEU A 355 -17.00 -6.33 -17.68
C LEU A 355 -15.82 -6.41 -16.71
N ILE A 356 -15.99 -7.05 -15.54
CA ILE A 356 -14.91 -7.24 -14.57
C ILE A 356 -13.75 -8.02 -15.18
N ALA A 357 -14.04 -9.19 -15.79
CA ALA A 357 -13.01 -10.06 -16.33
C ALA A 357 -12.19 -9.36 -17.43
N VAL A 358 -12.86 -8.76 -18.42
CA VAL A 358 -12.20 -8.06 -19.52
C VAL A 358 -11.45 -6.83 -19.02
N SER A 359 -12.01 -6.07 -18.08
CA SER A 359 -11.34 -4.88 -17.55
C SER A 359 -10.09 -5.24 -16.75
N VAL A 360 -10.15 -6.24 -15.86
CA VAL A 360 -8.98 -6.68 -15.10
C VAL A 360 -7.91 -7.26 -16.02
N ILE A 361 -8.28 -8.20 -16.91
CA ILE A 361 -7.33 -8.84 -17.83
C ILE A 361 -6.72 -7.81 -18.78
N GLY A 362 -7.53 -6.89 -19.31
CA GLY A 362 -7.08 -5.84 -20.22
C GLY A 362 -6.24 -4.76 -19.56
N THR A 363 -6.43 -4.50 -18.27
CA THR A 363 -5.62 -3.50 -17.53
C THR A 363 -4.22 -4.03 -17.22
N ILE A 364 -4.06 -5.34 -16.96
CA ILE A 364 -2.75 -5.95 -16.65
C ILE A 364 -1.65 -5.60 -17.66
N PRO A 365 -1.82 -5.77 -18.99
CA PRO A 365 -0.78 -5.41 -19.95
C PRO A 365 -0.47 -3.91 -19.95
N LEU A 366 -1.48 -3.03 -19.84
CA LEU A 366 -1.27 -1.58 -19.75
C LEU A 366 -0.46 -1.21 -18.49
N ALA A 367 -0.82 -1.80 -17.36
CA ALA A 367 -0.13 -1.61 -16.09
C ALA A 367 1.31 -2.14 -16.14
N ALA A 368 1.53 -3.29 -16.77
CA ALA A 368 2.85 -3.88 -16.94
C ALA A 368 3.73 -3.01 -17.86
N ILE A 369 3.21 -2.57 -19.00
CA ILE A 369 3.93 -1.66 -19.92
C ILE A 369 4.31 -0.39 -19.18
N SER A 370 3.36 0.28 -18.53
CA SER A 370 3.61 1.49 -17.71
C SER A 370 4.70 1.26 -16.67
N TRP A 371 4.64 0.14 -15.95
CA TRP A 371 5.64 -0.18 -14.94
C TRP A 371 7.05 -0.27 -15.53
N PHE A 372 7.24 -1.06 -16.60
CA PHE A 372 8.57 -1.33 -17.13
C PHE A 372 9.16 -0.16 -17.94
N THR A 373 8.33 0.60 -18.66
CA THR A 373 8.80 1.67 -19.54
C THR A 373 8.84 3.03 -18.84
N VAL A 374 7.94 3.30 -17.89
CA VAL A 374 7.80 4.62 -17.24
C VAL A 374 8.22 4.56 -15.78
N GLU A 375 7.46 3.86 -14.94
CA GLU A 375 7.57 3.97 -13.48
C GLU A 375 8.92 3.44 -12.97
N LYS A 376 9.32 2.24 -13.41
CA LYS A 376 10.59 1.63 -13.02
C LYS A 376 11.77 2.50 -13.44
N GLN A 377 11.72 3.11 -14.62
CA GLN A 377 12.79 3.99 -15.11
C GLN A 377 12.85 5.28 -14.30
N ALA A 378 11.71 5.92 -14.05
CA ALA A 378 11.63 7.12 -13.23
C ALA A 378 12.21 6.87 -11.81
N LEU A 379 11.88 5.74 -11.20
CA LEU A 379 12.36 5.40 -9.85
C LEU A 379 13.88 5.17 -9.77
N ARG A 380 14.58 4.87 -10.88
CA ARG A 380 16.05 4.78 -10.90
C ARG A 380 16.71 6.10 -10.54
N PHE A 381 16.06 7.23 -10.86
CA PHE A 381 16.56 8.56 -10.56
C PHE A 381 16.42 8.95 -9.07
N LYS A 382 15.81 8.11 -8.22
CA LYS A 382 15.69 8.36 -6.78
C LYS A 382 17.04 8.57 -6.08
N ARG A 383 18.14 7.99 -6.60
CA ARG A 383 19.47 7.94 -5.95
C ARG A 383 20.55 8.86 -6.53
N VAL A 384 20.22 9.80 -7.41
CA VAL A 384 21.22 10.75 -7.95
C VAL A 384 21.62 11.73 -6.83
N GLY A 385 22.67 11.37 -6.09
CA GLY A 385 23.23 12.14 -4.96
C GLY A 385 23.95 11.31 -3.90
N ALA A 386 23.66 10.01 -3.75
CA ALA A 386 24.33 9.17 -2.75
C ALA A 386 25.65 8.55 -3.24
N HIS A 387 25.81 8.38 -4.55
CA HIS A 387 27.02 7.76 -5.13
C HIS A 387 28.24 8.70 -5.10
N ARG A 388 28.03 10.03 -5.01
CA ARG A 388 29.13 11.00 -5.01
C ARG A 388 29.79 11.20 -3.65
N ARG A 389 29.15 10.80 -2.54
CA ARG A 389 29.72 10.93 -1.18
C ARG A 389 30.51 9.71 -0.70
N ARG A 390 30.41 8.57 -1.38
CA ARG A 390 31.18 7.37 -1.02
C ARG A 390 32.58 7.36 -1.64
N ASN A 391 32.82 8.13 -2.70
CA ASN A 391 34.13 8.24 -3.36
C ASN A 391 34.97 9.43 -2.89
N SER A 392 34.41 10.36 -2.10
CA SER A 392 35.14 11.51 -1.57
C SER A 392 35.60 11.33 -0.11
N ALA A 393 35.35 10.16 0.49
CA ALA A 393 35.77 9.82 1.86
C ALA A 393 36.93 8.82 1.90
N THR A 394 37.54 8.52 0.74
CA THR A 394 38.63 7.53 0.60
C THR A 394 39.95 8.16 0.13
N THR A 395 40.13 9.48 0.28
CA THR A 395 41.35 10.17 -0.23
C THR A 395 42.01 11.09 0.79
N THR A 396 41.78 10.88 2.10
CA THR A 396 42.51 11.63 3.14
C THR A 396 42.81 10.74 4.34
N ILE A 397 43.60 9.68 4.13
CA ILE A 397 44.54 9.12 5.12
C ILE A 397 45.71 8.53 4.32
N ASP A 398 46.75 9.32 4.11
CA ASP A 398 48.14 8.95 4.36
C ASP A 398 49.05 10.10 3.93
N LEU A 399 49.83 10.60 4.89
CA LEU A 399 51.27 10.90 4.79
C LEU A 399 51.66 11.73 6.02
N THR A 400 52.01 11.01 7.09
CA THR A 400 53.10 11.43 7.97
C THR A 400 54.38 10.80 7.45
N ALA A 401 55.17 11.58 6.72
CA ALA A 401 56.61 11.52 6.59
C ALA A 401 57.11 12.88 6.09
#